data_AF-A0AAE4QXV6-F1
#
_entry.id   AF-A0AAE4QXV6-F1
#
_cell.length_a   1.000
_cell.length_b   1.000
_cell.length_c   1.000
_cell.angle_alpha   90.00
_cell.angle_beta   90.00
_cell.angle_gamma   90.00
#
_symmetry.space_group_name_H-M   'P 1'
#
loop_
_entity.id
_entity.type
_entity.pdbx_description
1 polymer ?
#
loop_
_entity_poly.entity_id
_entity_poly.type
_entity_poly.pdbx_seq_one_letter_code
_entity_poly.pdbx_strand_id
1 'polypeptide(L)'
;MTSLETIRTAIDSATEPEAPALERARMIIVDKLGERDSLALDELVESVCEAYEAPSGEPLRLVDVDPSAPDSDTPALRNLRYARAARTAIIDLLDEGAIVAVDPLPGDGEMVRATGEGDPAGGGPGDGTAGRTGRDFDDDEVTAAKETTDAAAAKAGAEEIVLATGPQPEGRRFALAGR
;
A
#
# COMPACT_ATOMS: atom_id res chain seq x y z
N MET A 1 29.19 -5.12 0.41
CA MET A 1 27.87 -4.96 1.06
C MET A 1 27.06 -4.08 0.15
N THR A 2 25.98 -4.62 -0.42
CA THR A 2 25.00 -3.83 -1.17
C THR A 2 24.28 -2.93 -0.17
N SER A 3 24.15 -1.64 -0.46
CA SER A 3 23.39 -0.74 0.43
C SER A 3 21.89 -0.99 0.29
N LEU A 4 21.13 -0.67 1.33
CA LEU A 4 19.67 -0.74 1.33
C LEU A 4 19.06 0.15 0.23
N GLU A 5 19.71 1.28 -0.08
CA GLU A 5 19.33 2.15 -1.20
C GLU A 5 19.47 1.45 -2.56
N THR A 6 20.58 0.74 -2.80
CA THR A 6 20.76 -0.02 -4.05
C THR A 6 19.69 -1.12 -4.20
N ILE A 7 19.29 -1.75 -3.12
CA ILE A 7 18.21 -2.76 -3.12
C ILE A 7 16.87 -2.10 -3.44
N ARG A 8 16.54 -0.95 -2.83
CA ARG A 8 15.32 -0.20 -3.15
C ARG A 8 15.28 0.21 -4.61
N THR A 9 16.36 0.75 -5.16
CA THR A 9 16.44 1.11 -6.58
C THR A 9 16.27 -0.09 -7.50
N ALA A 10 16.87 -1.24 -7.16
CA ALA A 10 16.69 -2.47 -7.94
C ALA A 10 15.22 -2.93 -7.93
N ILE A 11 14.54 -2.88 -6.77
CA ILE A 11 13.13 -3.21 -6.65
C ILE A 11 12.28 -2.22 -7.45
N ASP A 12 12.56 -0.92 -7.35
CA ASP A 12 11.81 0.09 -8.08
C ASP A 12 11.92 -0.10 -9.58
N SER A 13 13.13 -0.34 -10.09
CA SER A 13 13.37 -0.66 -11.49
C SER A 13 12.70 -1.97 -11.91
N ALA A 14 12.74 -3.00 -11.07
CA ALA A 14 12.15 -4.32 -11.36
C ALA A 14 10.62 -4.32 -11.41
N THR A 15 10.00 -3.34 -10.74
CA THR A 15 8.55 -3.27 -10.52
C THR A 15 7.91 -2.03 -11.11
N GLU A 16 8.67 -1.28 -11.91
CA GLU A 16 8.13 -0.22 -12.75
C GLU A 16 7.09 -0.82 -13.72
N PRO A 17 5.84 -0.32 -13.75
CA PRO A 17 4.82 -0.87 -14.62
C PRO A 17 5.12 -0.60 -16.10
N GLU A 18 5.22 -1.65 -16.91
CA GLU A 18 5.33 -1.51 -18.36
C GLU A 18 3.98 -1.10 -18.99
N ALA A 19 4.01 -0.38 -20.11
CA ALA A 19 2.81 0.11 -20.80
C ALA A 19 1.77 -0.99 -21.12
N PRO A 20 2.13 -2.20 -21.60
CA PRO A 20 1.15 -3.27 -21.83
C PRO A 20 0.50 -3.79 -20.54
N ALA A 21 1.23 -3.76 -19.42
CA ALA A 21 0.69 -4.15 -18.12
C ALA A 21 -0.30 -3.11 -17.58
N LEU A 22 0.02 -1.83 -17.74
CA LEU A 22 -0.88 -0.72 -17.41
C LEU A 22 -2.18 -0.77 -18.23
N GLU A 23 -2.09 -0.94 -19.55
CA GLU A 23 -3.26 -0.99 -20.42
C GLU A 23 -4.21 -2.13 -20.03
N ARG A 24 -3.68 -3.33 -19.79
CA ARG A 24 -4.49 -4.45 -19.30
C ARG A 24 -5.04 -4.23 -17.90
N ALA A 25 -4.27 -3.67 -16.97
CA ALA A 25 -4.76 -3.35 -15.63
C ALA A 25 -5.97 -2.40 -15.72
N ARG A 26 -5.91 -1.37 -16.56
CA ARG A 26 -7.04 -0.47 -16.84
C ARG A 26 -8.26 -1.23 -17.34
N MET A 27 -8.08 -2.11 -18.32
CA MET A 27 -9.19 -2.93 -18.85
C MET A 27 -9.84 -3.79 -17.76
N ILE A 28 -9.04 -4.47 -16.94
CA ILE A 28 -9.52 -5.31 -15.84
C ILE A 28 -10.31 -4.49 -14.81
N ILE A 29 -9.79 -3.32 -14.43
CA ILE A 29 -10.45 -2.43 -13.46
C ILE A 29 -11.81 -1.97 -13.99
N VAL A 30 -11.86 -1.51 -15.25
CA VAL A 30 -13.10 -1.06 -15.89
C VAL A 30 -14.11 -2.21 -16.01
N ASP A 31 -13.65 -3.40 -16.40
CA ASP A 31 -14.49 -4.60 -16.49
C ASP A 31 -15.09 -4.96 -15.13
N LYS A 32 -14.26 -5.02 -14.07
CA LYS A 32 -14.69 -5.33 -12.71
C LYS A 32 -15.66 -4.30 -12.12
N LEU A 33 -15.43 -3.02 -12.37
CA LEU A 33 -16.37 -1.96 -11.98
C LEU A 33 -17.63 -1.96 -12.85
N GLY A 34 -17.63 -2.57 -14.03
CA GLY A 34 -18.83 -2.85 -14.81
C GLY A 34 -19.73 -3.89 -14.14
N GLU A 35 -19.14 -4.91 -13.53
CA GLU A 35 -19.84 -6.02 -12.88
C GLU A 35 -20.49 -5.66 -11.54
N ARG A 36 -19.97 -4.65 -10.82
CA ARG A 36 -20.39 -4.30 -9.45
C ARG A 36 -20.60 -2.79 -9.29
N ASP A 37 -21.47 -2.37 -8.37
CA ASP A 37 -21.77 -0.95 -8.16
C ASP A 37 -20.54 -0.13 -7.76
N SER A 38 -19.66 -0.72 -6.95
CA SER A 38 -18.38 -0.17 -6.56
C SER A 38 -17.48 -1.25 -5.96
N LEU A 39 -16.17 -1.03 -5.99
CA LEU A 39 -15.15 -1.95 -5.46
C LEU A 39 -14.12 -1.20 -4.61
N ALA A 40 -13.64 -1.87 -3.57
CA ALA A 40 -12.55 -1.35 -2.74
C ALA A 40 -11.20 -1.43 -3.48
N LEU A 41 -10.24 -0.60 -3.05
CA LEU A 41 -8.90 -0.54 -3.65
C LEU A 41 -8.19 -1.91 -3.65
N ASP A 42 -8.26 -2.62 -2.54
CA ASP A 42 -7.69 -3.96 -2.38
C ASP A 42 -8.35 -4.98 -3.30
N GLU A 43 -9.68 -4.98 -3.43
CA GLU A 43 -10.41 -5.84 -4.36
C GLU A 43 -9.98 -5.61 -5.82
N LEU A 44 -9.75 -4.35 -6.22
CA LEU A 44 -9.28 -4.00 -7.56
C LEU A 44 -7.83 -4.43 -7.79
N VAL A 45 -6.95 -4.18 -6.81
CA VAL A 45 -5.55 -4.59 -6.87
C VAL A 45 -5.45 -6.11 -6.94
N GLU A 46 -6.23 -6.82 -6.11
CA GLU A 46 -6.30 -8.28 -6.10
C GLU A 46 -6.80 -8.81 -7.46
N SER A 47 -7.86 -8.24 -8.03
CA SER A 47 -8.38 -8.64 -9.34
C SER A 47 -7.32 -8.54 -10.45
N VAL A 48 -6.52 -7.47 -10.45
CA VAL A 48 -5.42 -7.31 -11.41
C VAL A 48 -4.32 -8.34 -11.15
N CYS A 49 -3.93 -8.52 -9.88
CA CYS A 49 -2.88 -9.48 -9.50
C CYS A 49 -3.27 -10.92 -9.86
N GLU A 50 -4.51 -11.34 -9.62
CA GLU A 50 -5.04 -12.65 -9.97
C GLU A 50 -5.02 -12.89 -11.48
N ALA A 51 -5.41 -11.89 -12.28
CA ALA A 51 -5.39 -11.98 -13.75
C ALA A 51 -4.00 -12.22 -14.33
N TYR A 52 -2.95 -11.89 -13.57
CA TYR A 52 -1.55 -12.10 -13.93
C TYR A 52 -0.87 -13.26 -13.19
N GLU A 53 -1.65 -14.13 -12.53
CA GLU A 53 -1.14 -15.25 -11.74
C GLU A 53 -0.10 -14.78 -10.71
N ALA A 54 -0.34 -13.61 -10.11
CA ALA A 54 0.54 -12.94 -9.17
C ALA A 54 -0.18 -12.68 -7.83
N PRO A 55 -0.74 -13.72 -7.18
CA PRO A 55 -1.49 -13.55 -5.93
C PRO A 55 -0.61 -12.94 -4.83
N SER A 56 -1.23 -12.32 -3.84
CA SER A 56 -0.52 -11.84 -2.64
C SER A 56 0.21 -13.01 -1.99
N GLY A 57 1.53 -13.04 -2.15
CA GLY A 57 2.40 -14.11 -1.67
C GLY A 57 3.06 -13.77 -0.33
N GLU A 58 4.16 -14.47 -0.02
CA GLU A 58 5.01 -14.09 1.11
C GLU A 58 5.54 -12.65 0.96
N PRO A 59 5.75 -11.91 2.07
CA PRO A 59 6.35 -10.58 2.02
C PRO A 59 7.69 -10.59 1.29
N LEU A 60 8.00 -9.52 0.57
CA LEU A 60 9.27 -9.38 -0.12
C LEU A 60 10.42 -9.37 0.91
N ARG A 61 11.37 -10.30 0.75
CA ARG A 61 12.59 -10.40 1.55
C ARG A 61 13.78 -9.88 0.74
N LEU A 62 14.85 -9.50 1.43
CA LEU A 62 16.11 -9.09 0.77
C LEU A 62 16.65 -10.16 -0.19
N VAL A 63 16.42 -11.44 0.10
CA VAL A 63 16.90 -12.57 -0.73
C VAL A 63 16.13 -12.71 -2.05
N ASP A 64 14.95 -12.10 -2.17
CA ASP A 64 14.12 -12.17 -3.38
C ASP A 64 14.60 -11.18 -4.46
N VAL A 65 15.55 -10.31 -4.12
CA VAL A 65 16.03 -9.23 -4.97
C VAL A 65 17.51 -9.45 -5.25
N ASP A 66 17.85 -9.64 -6.53
CA ASP A 66 19.23 -9.55 -6.98
C ASP A 66 19.45 -8.18 -7.64
N PRO A 67 20.20 -7.26 -6.99
CA PRO A 67 20.51 -5.97 -7.58
C PRO A 67 21.31 -6.04 -8.89
N SER A 68 21.95 -7.19 -9.16
CA SER A 68 22.69 -7.45 -10.40
C SER A 68 21.80 -8.05 -11.49
N ALA A 69 20.59 -8.49 -11.14
CA ALA A 69 19.59 -9.06 -12.03
C ALA A 69 18.19 -8.54 -11.63
N PRO A 70 17.92 -7.24 -11.85
CA PRO A 70 16.64 -6.62 -11.46
C PRO A 70 15.44 -7.23 -12.19
N ASP A 71 15.66 -7.91 -13.32
CA ASP A 71 14.60 -8.62 -14.05
C ASP A 71 14.23 -9.98 -13.43
N SER A 72 14.67 -10.27 -12.19
CA SER A 72 14.30 -11.49 -11.49
C SER A 72 12.77 -11.55 -11.28
N ASP A 73 12.18 -12.67 -11.67
CA ASP A 73 10.73 -12.88 -11.64
C ASP A 73 10.35 -13.77 -10.45
N THR A 74 10.52 -13.25 -9.24
CA THR A 74 10.04 -13.93 -8.03
C THR A 74 8.54 -13.66 -7.84
N PRO A 75 7.78 -14.57 -7.19
CA PRO A 75 6.35 -14.35 -6.93
C PRO A 75 6.06 -13.03 -6.20
N ALA A 76 6.91 -12.65 -5.24
CA ALA A 76 6.77 -11.40 -4.48
C ALA A 76 7.02 -10.16 -5.35
N LEU A 77 8.06 -10.17 -6.19
CA LEU A 77 8.32 -9.06 -7.14
C LEU A 77 7.23 -8.96 -8.20
N ARG A 78 6.73 -10.11 -8.68
CA ARG A 78 5.63 -10.16 -9.64
C ARG A 78 4.35 -9.56 -9.06
N ASN A 79 3.98 -9.95 -7.84
CA ASN A 79 2.84 -9.36 -7.14
C ASN A 79 3.03 -7.85 -6.96
N LEU A 80 4.21 -7.41 -6.51
CA LEU A 80 4.51 -5.99 -6.34
C LEU A 80 4.39 -5.18 -7.65
N ARG A 81 4.89 -5.72 -8.76
CA ARG A 81 4.80 -5.11 -10.11
C ARG A 81 3.34 -4.90 -10.52
N TYR A 82 2.49 -5.92 -10.39
CA TYR A 82 1.09 -5.80 -10.79
C TYR A 82 0.24 -5.01 -9.81
N ALA A 83 0.59 -4.99 -8.52
CA ALA A 83 -0.02 -4.07 -7.56
C ALA A 83 0.30 -2.61 -7.90
N ARG A 84 1.55 -2.30 -8.27
CA ARG A 84 1.96 -0.98 -8.77
C ARG A 84 1.22 -0.61 -10.06
N ALA A 85 1.11 -1.55 -11.00
CA ALA A 85 0.38 -1.35 -12.24
C ALA A 85 -1.10 -1.04 -11.99
N ALA A 86 -1.76 -1.81 -11.10
CA ALA A 86 -3.15 -1.58 -10.73
C ALA A 86 -3.37 -0.19 -10.14
N ARG A 87 -2.54 0.23 -9.19
CA ARG A 87 -2.68 1.55 -8.55
C ARG A 87 -2.42 2.70 -9.50
N THR A 88 -1.42 2.56 -10.36
CA THR A 88 -1.14 3.55 -11.41
C THR A 88 -2.32 3.66 -12.37
N ALA A 89 -2.87 2.52 -12.80
CA ALA A 89 -4.06 2.49 -13.64
C ALA A 89 -5.30 3.12 -12.97
N ILE A 90 -5.50 2.95 -11.67
CA ILE A 90 -6.59 3.60 -10.93
C ILE A 90 -6.41 5.13 -10.96
N ILE A 91 -5.19 5.62 -10.74
CA ILE A 91 -4.89 7.07 -10.79
C ILE A 91 -5.18 7.61 -12.19
N ASP A 92 -4.66 6.96 -13.24
CA ASP A 92 -4.91 7.39 -14.61
C ASP A 92 -6.41 7.43 -14.93
N LEU A 93 -7.17 6.42 -14.48
CA LEU A 93 -8.62 6.35 -14.70
C LEU A 93 -9.40 7.42 -13.91
N LEU A 94 -8.92 7.81 -12.72
CA LEU A 94 -9.48 8.92 -11.95
C LEU A 94 -9.21 10.25 -12.64
N ASP A 95 -7.97 10.47 -13.09
CA ASP A 95 -7.56 11.69 -13.78
C ASP A 95 -8.30 11.87 -15.11
N GLU A 96 -8.57 10.77 -15.82
CA GLU A 96 -9.40 10.75 -17.03
C GLU A 96 -10.91 10.89 -16.76
N GLY A 97 -11.34 10.74 -15.49
CA GLY A 97 -12.75 10.74 -15.10
C GLY A 97 -13.53 9.51 -15.58
N ALA A 98 -12.83 8.41 -15.90
CA ALA A 98 -13.45 7.14 -16.27
C ALA A 98 -14.03 6.41 -15.05
N ILE A 99 -13.41 6.61 -13.88
CA ILE A 99 -13.89 6.13 -12.59
C ILE A 99 -13.96 7.30 -11.60
N VAL A 100 -14.71 7.11 -10.52
CA VAL A 100 -14.84 8.09 -9.44
C VAL A 100 -14.61 7.42 -8.09
N ALA A 101 -13.97 8.14 -7.18
CA ALA A 101 -13.93 7.75 -5.77
C ALA A 101 -15.33 7.92 -5.15
N VAL A 102 -15.78 6.92 -4.40
CA VAL A 102 -17.06 6.93 -3.70
C VAL A 102 -16.85 6.74 -2.20
N ASP A 103 -17.91 6.99 -1.42
CA ASP A 103 -17.87 6.78 0.02
C ASP A 103 -17.47 5.33 0.35
N PRO A 104 -16.49 5.13 1.25
CA PRO A 104 -16.09 3.80 1.67
C PRO A 104 -17.22 3.09 2.42
N LEU A 105 -17.32 1.78 2.23
CA LEU A 105 -18.19 0.90 3.01
C LEU A 105 -17.45 0.37 4.24
N PRO A 106 -18.19 -0.09 5.27
CA PRO A 106 -17.58 -0.84 6.37
C PRO A 106 -16.79 -2.04 5.84
N GLY A 107 -15.52 -2.14 6.22
CA GLY A 107 -14.58 -3.14 5.68
C GLY A 107 -13.59 -2.58 4.67
N ASP A 108 -13.87 -1.41 4.06
CA ASP A 108 -12.96 -0.75 3.13
C ASP A 108 -11.79 -0.10 3.90
N GLY A 109 -10.75 -0.89 4.14
CA GLY A 109 -9.52 -0.44 4.80
C GLY A 109 -9.55 -0.50 6.33
N GLU A 110 -10.09 -1.56 6.94
CA GLU A 110 -9.84 -1.89 8.36
C GLU A 110 -8.40 -2.40 8.64
N MET A 111 -7.40 -1.91 7.90
CA MET A 111 -6.00 -1.97 8.34
C MET A 111 -5.52 -0.56 8.69
N VAL A 112 -5.60 -0.28 10.00
CA VAL A 112 -4.74 0.61 10.79
C VAL A 112 -4.67 2.08 10.31
N ARG A 113 -5.60 2.89 10.80
CA ARG A 113 -5.19 4.21 11.31
C ARG A 113 -4.56 3.97 12.68
N ALA A 114 -3.23 4.04 12.78
CA ALA A 114 -2.59 4.33 14.05
C ALA A 114 -2.75 5.84 14.31
N THR A 115 -3.99 6.27 14.59
CA THR A 115 -4.15 7.45 15.43
C THR A 115 -3.88 6.95 16.83
N GLY A 116 -2.80 7.44 17.44
CA GLY A 116 -2.56 7.22 18.85
C GLY A 116 -3.74 7.75 19.64
N GLU A 117 -4.61 6.85 20.08
CA GLU A 117 -5.46 7.08 21.23
C GLU A 117 -5.01 6.05 22.25
N GLY A 118 -4.19 6.53 23.20
CA GLY A 118 -4.17 5.89 24.49
C GLY A 118 -5.62 5.73 24.93
N ASP A 119 -5.99 4.51 25.28
CA ASP A 119 -7.14 4.25 26.12
C ASP A 119 -6.90 5.03 27.44
N PRO A 120 -7.82 5.92 27.83
CA PRO A 120 -8.22 5.84 29.21
C PRO A 120 -9.70 5.52 29.27
N ALA A 121 -9.96 4.26 29.56
CA ALA A 121 -11.05 3.92 30.46
C ALA A 121 -11.12 4.93 31.61
N GLY A 122 -12.19 5.74 31.62
CA GLY A 122 -12.71 6.41 32.79
C GLY A 122 -12.13 7.81 33.07
N GLY A 123 -12.98 8.82 32.99
CA GLY A 123 -12.68 10.15 33.52
C GLY A 123 -13.91 11.03 33.64
N GLY A 124 -14.61 10.94 34.78
CA GLY A 124 -15.48 12.01 35.26
C GLY A 124 -14.69 13.28 35.59
N PRO A 125 -15.35 14.42 35.88
CA PRO A 125 -14.71 15.73 35.89
C PRO A 125 -13.98 16.03 37.22
N GLY A 126 -12.77 16.58 37.12
CA GLY A 126 -12.01 17.15 38.25
C GLY A 126 -10.65 17.64 37.76
N ASP A 127 -10.49 18.94 37.53
CA ASP A 127 -9.85 19.93 38.42
C ASP A 127 -8.34 20.10 38.17
N GLY A 128 -7.97 21.34 37.84
CA GLY A 128 -6.81 21.97 38.45
C GLY A 128 -5.43 21.81 37.79
N THR A 129 -4.92 22.97 37.37
CA THR A 129 -3.51 23.44 37.46
C THR A 129 -2.65 23.53 36.19
N ALA A 130 -1.96 24.67 36.15
CA ALA A 130 -1.22 25.27 35.06
C ALA A 130 0.24 24.78 34.97
N GLY A 131 0.87 24.94 33.80
CA GLY A 131 2.31 24.66 33.68
C GLY A 131 2.93 24.95 32.31
N ARG A 132 3.30 26.22 32.10
CA ARG A 132 4.24 26.75 31.11
C ARG A 132 5.44 25.80 30.82
N THR A 133 5.79 25.58 29.54
CA THR A 133 7.09 25.94 28.92
C THR A 133 7.09 25.58 27.44
N GLY A 134 7.56 26.50 26.60
CA GLY A 134 7.89 26.21 25.21
C GLY A 134 9.29 25.60 25.10
N ARG A 135 9.48 24.74 24.10
CA ARG A 135 10.70 24.68 23.28
C ARG A 135 10.48 23.78 22.06
N ASP A 136 10.90 24.34 20.94
CA ASP A 136 11.57 23.73 19.79
C ASP A 136 10.80 22.65 19.00
N PHE A 137 10.33 23.09 17.82
CA PHE A 137 9.95 22.24 16.70
C PHE A 137 11.22 21.62 16.10
N ASP A 138 11.37 20.32 16.22
CA ASP A 138 12.12 19.50 15.28
C ASP A 138 11.12 18.52 14.65
N ASP A 139 10.69 18.83 13.43
CA ASP A 139 9.94 17.98 12.52
C ASP A 139 10.87 16.86 12.04
N ASP A 140 10.65 15.63 12.51
CA ASP A 140 10.99 14.39 11.79
C ASP A 140 10.35 13.20 12.53
N GLU A 141 9.02 13.11 12.50
CA GLU A 141 8.30 11.93 12.99
C GLU A 141 7.85 11.04 11.83
N VAL A 142 8.71 10.09 11.46
CA VAL A 142 8.33 8.93 10.64
C VAL A 142 7.46 8.02 11.49
N THR A 143 6.14 8.18 11.44
CA THR A 143 5.21 7.28 12.11
C THR A 143 4.86 6.09 11.20
N ALA A 144 5.57 4.99 11.36
CA ALA A 144 5.12 3.67 10.93
C ALA A 144 5.04 2.76 12.16
N ALA A 145 3.88 2.74 12.82
CA ALA A 145 3.61 1.77 13.88
C ALA A 145 2.98 0.51 13.27
N LYS A 146 3.73 -0.60 13.33
CA LYS A 146 3.19 -1.96 13.23
C LYS A 146 3.58 -2.70 14.51
N GLU A 147 2.85 -2.46 15.60
CA GLU A 147 2.83 -3.39 16.72
C GLU A 147 2.16 -4.68 16.25
N THR A 148 2.93 -5.65 15.74
CA THR A 148 2.67 -7.10 15.89
C THR A 148 3.83 -7.92 15.29
N THR A 149 5.11 -7.68 15.59
CA THR A 149 6.17 -8.68 15.26
C THR A 149 7.56 -8.52 15.91
N ASP A 150 7.76 -7.60 16.87
CA ASP A 150 9.13 -7.26 17.30
C ASP A 150 9.92 -8.40 17.98
N ALA A 151 9.27 -9.29 18.73
CA ALA A 151 10.01 -10.33 19.46
C ALA A 151 10.36 -11.57 18.61
N ALA A 152 9.64 -11.82 17.52
CA ALA A 152 9.81 -13.02 16.68
C ALA A 152 10.67 -12.76 15.43
N ALA A 153 10.55 -11.58 14.81
CA ALA A 153 11.35 -11.22 13.64
C ALA A 153 12.85 -11.08 13.99
N ALA A 154 13.17 -10.52 15.16
CA ALA A 154 14.55 -10.36 15.62
C ALA A 154 15.33 -11.68 15.81
N LYS A 155 14.62 -12.83 15.95
CA LYS A 155 15.26 -14.13 16.17
C LYS A 155 15.44 -14.97 14.89
N ALA A 156 14.85 -14.55 13.76
CA ALA A 156 14.80 -15.33 12.53
C ALA A 156 15.79 -14.86 11.43
N GLY A 157 16.46 -13.71 11.58
CA GLY A 157 17.40 -13.21 10.57
C GLY A 157 16.78 -12.92 9.20
N ALA A 158 15.44 -12.81 9.14
CA ALA A 158 14.71 -12.40 7.94
C ALA A 158 14.48 -10.90 8.03
N GLU A 159 15.39 -10.12 7.45
CA GLU A 159 15.19 -8.69 7.24
C GLU A 159 14.07 -8.52 6.21
N GLU A 160 12.84 -8.28 6.70
CA GLU A 160 11.66 -7.96 5.91
C GLU A 160 11.75 -6.51 5.42
N ILE A 161 11.49 -6.28 4.13
CA ILE A 161 11.46 -4.93 3.58
C ILE A 161 10.01 -4.49 3.42
N VAL A 162 9.58 -3.50 4.21
CA VAL A 162 8.30 -2.83 3.97
C VAL A 162 8.48 -1.85 2.82
N LEU A 163 7.88 -2.16 1.67
CA LEU A 163 7.91 -1.30 0.48
C LEU A 163 6.52 -0.80 0.13
N ALA A 164 6.46 0.46 -0.31
CA ALA A 164 5.26 1.01 -0.90
C ALA A 164 4.95 0.26 -2.19
N THR A 165 3.73 -0.29 -2.28
CA THR A 165 3.17 -0.99 -3.44
C THR A 165 2.81 -0.05 -4.60
N GLY A 166 3.48 1.11 -4.69
CA GLY A 166 3.23 2.14 -5.69
C GLY A 166 2.43 3.34 -5.14
N PRO A 167 2.12 4.31 -6.00
CA PRO A 167 1.38 5.51 -5.63
C PRO A 167 0.01 5.13 -5.05
N GLN A 168 -0.50 5.94 -4.13
CA GLN A 168 -1.80 5.69 -3.50
C GLN A 168 -2.87 6.51 -4.23
N PRO A 169 -3.90 5.88 -4.82
CA PRO A 169 -4.99 6.61 -5.44
C PRO A 169 -5.81 7.37 -4.38
N GLU A 170 -6.38 8.51 -4.78
CA GLU A 170 -7.27 9.28 -3.92
C GLU A 170 -8.62 8.56 -3.79
N GLY A 171 -8.83 7.90 -2.65
CA GLY A 171 -10.05 7.16 -2.37
C GLY A 171 -9.78 5.74 -1.87
N ARG A 172 -10.80 5.13 -1.28
CA ARG A 172 -10.74 3.73 -0.80
C ARG A 172 -11.67 2.80 -1.56
N ARG A 173 -12.65 3.38 -2.25
CA ARG A 173 -13.66 2.69 -3.03
C ARG A 173 -13.92 3.46 -4.30
N PHE A 174 -14.14 2.73 -5.40
CA PHE A 174 -14.28 3.30 -6.74
C PHE A 174 -15.50 2.74 -7.44
N ALA A 175 -16.08 3.55 -8.32
CA ALA A 175 -17.18 3.18 -9.21
C ALA A 175 -16.92 3.69 -10.64
N LEU A 176 -17.58 3.11 -11.64
CA LEU A 176 -17.58 3.68 -12.99
C LEU A 176 -18.26 5.06 -12.98
N ALA A 177 -17.68 6.00 -13.72
CA ALA A 177 -18.30 7.30 -13.89
C ALA A 177 -19.61 7.20 -14.70
N GLY A 178 -20.64 7.92 -14.26
CA GLY A 178 -21.91 8.04 -15.01
C GLY A 178 -22.86 6.85 -14.90
N ARG A 179 -22.67 5.97 -13.90
CA ARG A 179 -23.62 4.92 -13.54
C ARG A 179 -24.81 5.46 -12.75
#